data_AF-X0GZZ0-F1
#
_entry.id   AF-X0GZZ0-F1
#
_cell.length_a   1.000
_cell.length_b   1.000
_cell.length_c   1.000
_cell.angle_alpha   90.00
_cell.angle_beta   90.00
_cell.angle_gamma   90.00
#
_symmetry.space_group_name_H-M   'P 1'
#
loop_
_entity.id
_entity.type
_entity.pdbx_description
1 polymer ?
#
loop_
_entity_poly.entity_id
_entity_poly.type
_entity_poly.pdbx_seq_one_letter_code
_entity_poly.pdbx_strand_id
1 'polypeptide(L)'
;MVRPKTFHFIDQRLQQTFGDNQRGHFGGRSILLRGDFYQLLPAFENSLNATGFLGHEVETTGQNAYRAFEQTVELKQVVRR
;
A
#
# COMPACT_ATOMS: atom_id res chain seq x y z
N MET A 1 4.30 2.96 9.45
CA MET A 1 2.84 2.96 9.24
C MET A 1 2.47 3.79 8.04
N VAL A 2 1.74 3.22 7.08
CA VAL A 2 1.16 3.93 5.94
C VAL A 2 -0.33 3.62 5.92
N ARG A 3 -1.16 4.63 5.69
CA ARG A 3 -2.62 4.52 5.63
C ARG A 3 -3.08 4.15 4.21
N PRO A 4 -4.23 3.46 4.04
CA PRO A 4 -4.84 3.22 2.73
C PRO A 4 -5.00 4.52 1.92
N LYS A 5 -5.53 5.58 2.54
CA LYS A 5 -5.65 6.91 1.92
C LYS A 5 -4.32 7.47 1.43
N THR A 6 -3.27 7.38 2.25
CA THR A 6 -1.93 7.84 1.85
C THR A 6 -1.41 7.03 0.68
N PHE A 7 -1.64 5.73 0.69
CA PHE A 7 -1.19 4.82 -0.36
C PHE A 7 -1.90 5.09 -1.69
N HIS A 8 -3.21 5.38 -1.67
CA HIS A 8 -3.95 5.87 -2.83
C HIS A 8 -3.32 7.13 -3.43
N PHE A 9 -2.98 8.12 -2.61
CA PHE A 9 -2.37 9.34 -3.14
C PHE A 9 -0.99 9.12 -3.73
N ILE A 10 -0.20 8.19 -3.18
CA ILE A 10 1.08 7.78 -3.77
C ILE A 10 0.84 7.16 -5.16
N ASP A 11 -0.06 6.18 -5.25
CA ASP A 11 -0.47 5.55 -6.50
C ASP A 11 -0.91 6.58 -7.55
N GLN A 12 -1.87 7.44 -7.18
CA GLN A 12 -2.40 8.50 -8.03
C GLN A 12 -1.31 9.46 -8.51
N ARG A 13 -0.39 9.89 -7.64
CA ARG A 13 0.68 10.82 -8.04
C ARG A 13 1.68 10.19 -8.98
N LEU A 14 2.02 8.92 -8.77
CA LEU A 14 2.89 8.19 -9.69
C LEU A 14 2.21 7.97 -11.04
N GLN A 15 0.91 7.66 -11.05
CA GLN A 15 0.13 7.56 -12.27
C GLN A 15 0.07 8.89 -13.03
N GLN A 16 -0.15 10.02 -12.34
CA GLN A 16 -0.16 11.35 -12.98
C GLN A 16 1.20 11.74 -13.56
N THR A 17 2.30 11.30 -12.95
CA THR A 17 3.65 11.71 -13.34
C THR A 17 4.24 10.82 -14.42
N PHE A 18 3.90 9.52 -14.41
CA PHE A 18 4.57 8.51 -15.24
C PHE A 18 3.63 7.64 -16.07
N GLY A 19 2.31 7.84 -15.93
CA GLY A 19 1.28 6.98 -16.49
C GLY A 19 1.00 7.16 -17.98
N ASP A 20 1.73 8.01 -18.70
CA ASP A 20 1.58 8.16 -20.14
C ASP A 20 1.84 6.80 -20.81
N ASN A 21 0.74 6.17 -21.26
CA ASN A 21 0.68 4.85 -21.92
C ASN A 21 0.76 3.61 -21.01
N GLN A 22 0.82 3.76 -19.68
CA GLN A 22 0.84 2.61 -18.77
C GLN A 22 -0.48 2.47 -18.02
N ARG A 23 -1.21 1.37 -18.31
CA ARG A 23 -2.37 0.95 -17.53
C ARG A 23 -1.90 0.14 -16.32
N GLY A 24 -2.37 0.48 -15.13
CA GLY A 24 -2.05 -0.25 -13.90
C GLY A 24 -1.83 0.69 -12.71
N HIS A 25 -1.28 0.15 -11.63
CA HIS A 25 -0.91 0.91 -10.46
C HIS A 25 0.48 1.56 -10.61
N PHE A 26 0.70 2.61 -9.84
CA PHE A 26 1.94 3.34 -9.63
C PHE A 26 2.61 3.87 -10.89
N GLY A 27 1.84 4.20 -11.94
CA GLY A 27 2.40 4.64 -13.22
C GLY A 27 3.34 3.61 -13.85
N GLY A 28 3.11 2.32 -13.59
CA GLY A 28 3.93 1.22 -14.09
C GLY A 28 5.31 1.10 -13.44
N ARG A 29 5.52 1.72 -12.28
CA ARG A 29 6.77 1.62 -11.52
C ARG A 29 6.81 0.34 -10.69
N SER A 30 7.97 -0.30 -10.63
CA SER A 30 8.22 -1.38 -9.68
C SER A 30 8.29 -0.82 -8.27
N ILE A 31 7.44 -1.31 -7.38
CA ILE A 31 7.38 -0.88 -5.99
C ILE A 31 7.88 -1.99 -5.07
N LEU A 32 8.73 -1.63 -4.11
CA LEU A 32 9.10 -2.50 -3.00
C LEU A 32 8.51 -1.92 -1.72
N LEU A 33 7.59 -2.65 -1.09
CA LEU A 33 7.09 -2.34 0.24
C LEU A 33 7.82 -3.18 1.27
N ARG A 34 8.28 -2.52 2.34
CA ARG A 34 8.89 -3.18 3.49
C ARG A 34 8.33 -2.58 4.76
N GLY A 35 7.94 -3.45 5.67
CA GLY A 35 7.40 -3.07 6.97
C GLY A 35 6.99 -4.30 7.75
N ASP A 36 6.31 -4.06 8.86
CA ASP A 36 5.76 -5.09 9.72
C ASP A 36 4.38 -4.61 10.21
N PHE A 37 3.34 -5.40 9.98
CA PHE A 37 1.97 -5.09 10.38
C PHE A 37 1.68 -5.41 11.85
N TYR A 38 2.59 -6.08 12.56
CA TYR A 38 2.53 -6.28 14.01
C TYR A 38 3.06 -5.06 14.80
N GLN A 39 3.61 -4.06 14.09
CA GLN A 39 3.89 -2.75 14.69
C GLN A 39 2.58 -1.98 14.93
N LEU A 40 2.69 -0.83 15.60
CA LEU A 40 1.55 0.04 15.88
C LEU A 40 0.73 0.31 14.61
N LEU A 41 -0.60 0.38 14.75
CA LEU A 41 -1.50 0.76 13.66
C LEU A 41 -1.45 2.26 13.40
N PRO A 42 -1.65 2.72 12.14
CA PRO A 42 -1.87 4.14 11.82
C PRO A 42 -2.81 4.80 12.85
N ALA A 43 -2.44 5.96 13.37
CA ALA A 43 -3.21 6.62 14.41
C ALA A 43 -4.66 6.82 13.93
N PHE A 44 -5.61 6.26 14.68
CA PHE A 44 -7.06 6.34 14.44
C PHE A 44 -7.55 5.79 13.09
N GLU A 45 -6.80 4.90 12.43
CA GLU A 45 -7.13 4.45 11.09
C GLU A 45 -6.87 2.96 10.81
N ASN A 46 -7.47 2.49 9.72
CA ASN A 46 -7.34 1.13 9.24
C ASN A 46 -5.92 0.84 8.72
N SER A 47 -5.46 -0.39 8.92
CA SER A 47 -4.21 -0.88 8.31
C SER A 47 -4.37 -1.10 6.80
N LEU A 48 -3.28 -0.99 6.05
CA LEU A 48 -3.24 -1.37 4.63
C LEU A 48 -3.65 -2.82 4.38
N ASN A 49 -3.28 -3.73 5.29
CA ASN A 49 -3.64 -5.14 5.22
C ASN A 49 -5.00 -5.48 5.86
N ALA A 50 -5.80 -4.48 6.26
CA ALA A 50 -7.11 -4.73 6.83
C ALA A 50 -8.01 -5.51 5.85
N THR A 51 -8.90 -6.33 6.40
CA THR A 51 -9.92 -7.06 5.63
C THR A 51 -11.29 -6.44 5.88
N GLY A 52 -12.11 -6.32 4.83
CA GLY A 52 -13.46 -5.74 4.92
C GLY A 52 -13.57 -4.37 4.27
N PHE A 53 -14.78 -3.80 4.35
CA PHE A 53 -15.12 -2.51 3.76
C PHE A 53 -14.62 -1.36 4.64
N LEU A 54 -13.88 -0.42 4.05
CA LEU A 54 -13.25 0.70 4.79
C LEU A 54 -14.15 1.95 4.90
N GLY A 55 -15.39 1.91 4.41
CA GLY A 55 -16.31 3.07 4.51
C GLY A 55 -16.07 4.17 3.48
N HIS A 56 -14.82 4.37 3.05
CA HIS A 56 -14.41 5.44 2.14
C HIS A 56 -13.80 4.91 0.85
N GLU A 57 -14.21 5.48 -0.30
CA GLU A 57 -13.75 5.09 -1.64
C GLU A 57 -12.24 5.28 -1.82
N VAL A 58 -11.70 6.38 -1.29
CA VAL A 58 -10.26 6.69 -1.35
C VAL A 58 -9.43 5.63 -0.60
N GLU A 59 -9.90 5.20 0.57
CA GLU A 59 -9.23 4.16 1.34
C GLU A 59 -9.34 2.80 0.66
N THR A 60 -10.52 2.50 0.09
CA THR A 60 -10.76 1.27 -0.68
C THR A 60 -9.84 1.20 -1.89
N THR A 61 -9.69 2.30 -2.64
CA THR A 61 -8.78 2.37 -3.78
C THR A 61 -7.33 2.17 -3.36
N GLY A 62 -6.91 2.79 -2.26
CA GLY A 62 -5.56 2.59 -1.71
C GLY A 62 -5.32 1.15 -1.26
N GLN A 63 -6.32 0.51 -0.64
CA GLN A 63 -6.24 -0.90 -0.29
C GLN A 63 -6.16 -1.79 -1.53
N ASN A 64 -6.89 -1.48 -2.60
CA ASN A 64 -6.79 -2.21 -3.87
C ASN A 64 -5.39 -2.11 -4.49
N ALA A 65 -4.78 -0.92 -4.45
CA ALA A 65 -3.39 -0.74 -4.88
C ALA A 65 -2.41 -1.58 -4.04
N TYR A 66 -2.66 -1.75 -2.74
CA TYR A 66 -1.87 -2.66 -1.89
C TYR A 66 -2.12 -4.14 -2.21
N ARG A 67 -3.34 -4.52 -2.58
CA ARG A 67 -3.68 -5.90 -2.97
C ARG A 67 -3.15 -6.29 -4.36
N ALA A 68 -2.72 -5.32 -5.16
CA ALA A 68 -2.12 -5.58 -6.47
C ALA A 68 -0.68 -6.14 -6.39
N PHE A 69 -0.08 -6.23 -5.19
CA PHE A 69 1.22 -6.87 -5.01
C PHE A 69 1.08 -8.39 -5.10
N GLU A 70 1.65 -8.97 -6.15
CA GLU A 70 1.59 -10.41 -6.42
C GLU A 70 2.64 -11.22 -5.64
N GLN A 71 3.67 -10.55 -5.13
CA GLN A 71 4.80 -11.18 -4.45
C GLN A 71 4.99 -10.62 -3.04
N THR A 72 5.17 -11.53 -2.08
CA THR A 72 5.49 -11.20 -0.70
C THR A 72 6.63 -12.09 -0.20
N VAL A 73 7.46 -11.55 0.68
CA VAL A 73 8.56 -12.27 1.31
C VAL A 73 8.56 -11.96 2.80
N GLU A 74 8.58 -13.01 3.62
CA GLU A 74 8.66 -12.89 5.08
C GLU A 74 10.09 -13.18 5.56
N LEU A 75 10.66 -12.25 6.33
CA LEU A 75 11.99 -12.40 6.93
C LEU A 75 11.87 -13.11 8.29
N LYS A 76 12.61 -14.21 8.48
CA LYS A 76 12.51 -15.06 9.68
C LYS A 76 13.54 -14.78 10.77
N GLN A 77 14.67 -14.18 10.43
CA GLN A 77 15.77 -13.97 11.38
C GLN A 77 15.69 -12.58 12.01
N VAL A 78 15.59 -12.54 13.35
CA VAL A 78 15.74 -11.31 14.14
C VAL A 78 17.22 -11.02 14.35
N VAL A 79 17.70 -9.88 13.86
CA VAL A 79 19.12 -9.47 13.97
C VAL A 79 19.37 -8.43 15.06
N ARG A 80 18.36 -7.64 15.44
CA ARG A 80 18.43 -6.64 16.51
C ARG A 80 17.79 -7.23 17.77
N ARG A 81 18.54 -7.25 18.87
CA ARG A 81 18.05 -7.60 20.21
C ARG A 81 17.97 -6.35 21.07
#